data_AF-A0ABD4YQP4-F1
#
_entry.id   AF-A0ABD4YQP4-F1
#
_cell.length_a   1.000
_cell.length_b   1.000
_cell.length_c   1.000
_cell.angle_alpha   90.00
_cell.angle_beta   90.00
_cell.angle_gamma   90.00
#
_symmetry.space_group_name_H-M   'P 1'
#
loop_
_entity.id
_entity.type
_entity.pdbx_description
1 polymer ?
#
loop_
_entity_poly.entity_id
_entity_poly.type
_entity_poly.pdbx_seq_one_letter_code
_entity_poly.pdbx_strand_id
1 'polypeptide(L)'
;MNLSKTICPAFALCFSVLAFQASAQTGTTGVRTNDQIDNQYKMDKKQCDGMKGNAKDVCQQQAEATRDKAKADAKAAKEKAEASHDAAKTRNDADYKVGKEKCDAMSGNAKDACMADLKTRFNK
;
A
#
# COMPACT_ATOMS: atom_id res chain seq x y z
N MET A 1 -21.28 -53.75 -16.73
CA MET A 1 -21.09 -54.17 -15.33
C MET A 1 -21.91 -53.24 -14.44
N ASN A 2 -23.04 -53.79 -14.00
CA ASN A 2 -23.89 -53.47 -12.86
C ASN A 2 -24.30 -52.02 -12.55
N LEU A 3 -25.55 -51.79 -12.94
CA LEU A 3 -26.54 -50.90 -12.34
C LEU A 3 -26.74 -51.19 -10.84
N SER A 4 -26.77 -50.17 -9.99
CA SER A 4 -27.58 -50.21 -8.76
C SER A 4 -28.16 -48.83 -8.45
N LYS A 5 -29.51 -48.78 -8.49
CA LYS A 5 -30.38 -47.65 -8.16
C LYS A 5 -30.96 -47.89 -6.77
N THR A 6 -30.88 -46.92 -5.85
CA THR A 6 -31.88 -46.65 -4.78
C THR A 6 -31.52 -45.26 -4.22
N ILE A 7 -32.22 -44.16 -4.49
CA ILE A 7 -33.56 -43.71 -4.04
C ILE A 7 -33.66 -43.58 -2.51
N CYS A 8 -33.95 -42.33 -2.09
CA CYS A 8 -34.67 -41.83 -0.89
C CYS A 8 -33.85 -40.79 -0.08
N PRO A 9 -34.51 -39.82 0.57
CA PRO A 9 -35.73 -39.09 0.19
C PRO A 9 -35.58 -37.58 0.43
N ALA A 10 -36.63 -36.81 0.14
CA ALA A 10 -36.76 -35.42 0.53
C ALA A 10 -36.49 -35.23 2.04
N PHE A 11 -35.36 -34.59 2.38
CA PHE A 11 -35.17 -33.85 3.61
C PHE A 11 -34.82 -32.43 3.22
N ALA A 12 -35.83 -31.58 3.29
CA ALA A 12 -35.63 -30.16 3.48
C ALA A 12 -34.75 -29.96 4.72
N LEU A 13 -33.59 -29.32 4.54
CA LEU A 13 -32.90 -28.49 5.53
C LEU A 13 -31.64 -27.89 4.89
N CYS A 14 -31.82 -26.64 4.43
CA CYS A 14 -30.80 -25.57 4.46
C CYS A 14 -29.37 -25.91 4.01
N PHE A 15 -29.13 -26.00 2.71
CA PHE A 15 -27.90 -25.44 2.14
C PHE A 15 -28.12 -23.95 1.88
N SER A 16 -28.13 -23.20 2.97
CA SER A 16 -28.04 -21.74 2.95
C SER A 16 -26.72 -21.32 2.32
N VAL A 17 -26.82 -20.71 1.14
CA VAL A 17 -26.00 -19.61 0.62
C VAL A 17 -24.54 -19.60 1.10
N LEU A 18 -23.67 -20.25 0.35
CA LEU A 18 -22.27 -19.83 0.21
C LEU A 18 -22.08 -19.23 -1.18
N ALA A 19 -22.88 -18.19 -1.47
CA ALA A 19 -22.48 -17.15 -2.40
C ALA A 19 -21.81 -16.04 -1.59
N PHE A 20 -20.63 -16.33 -1.01
CA PHE A 20 -19.70 -15.27 -0.64
C PHE A 20 -18.96 -14.86 -1.90
N GLN A 21 -19.66 -14.12 -2.77
CA GLN A 21 -18.99 -13.20 -3.69
C GLN A 21 -18.46 -12.05 -2.83
N ALA A 22 -17.38 -12.31 -2.10
CA ALA A 22 -16.47 -11.24 -1.76
C ALA A 22 -15.83 -10.79 -3.07
N SER A 23 -16.38 -9.72 -3.65
CA SER A 23 -15.50 -8.66 -4.11
C SER A 23 -14.73 -8.16 -2.88
N ALA A 24 -13.68 -8.91 -2.53
CA ALA A 24 -12.53 -8.32 -1.89
C ALA A 24 -12.01 -7.27 -2.89
N GLN A 25 -12.60 -6.09 -2.87
CA GLN A 25 -11.82 -4.89 -3.04
C GLN A 25 -10.94 -4.82 -1.80
N THR A 26 -9.93 -5.70 -1.76
CA THR A 26 -8.64 -5.35 -1.19
C THR A 26 -8.24 -4.08 -1.91
N GLY A 27 -8.67 -2.95 -1.33
CA GLY A 27 -8.04 -1.68 -1.54
C GLY A 27 -6.62 -1.88 -1.06
N THR A 28 -5.77 -2.36 -1.95
CA THR A 28 -4.39 -1.92 -1.98
C THR A 28 -4.49 -0.41 -1.88
N THR A 29 -4.19 0.11 -0.69
CA THR A 29 -4.14 1.55 -0.44
C THR A 29 -2.86 2.03 -1.13
N GLY A 30 -2.83 1.90 -2.45
CA GLY A 30 -1.83 2.53 -3.29
C GLY A 30 -2.00 4.01 -3.08
N VAL A 31 -0.98 4.63 -2.51
CA VAL A 31 -0.90 6.07 -2.32
C VAL A 31 -1.20 6.71 -3.67
N ARG A 32 -2.35 7.40 -3.78
CA ARG A 32 -2.71 8.09 -5.03
C ARG A 32 -1.85 9.34 -5.16
N THR A 33 -1.45 9.66 -6.38
CA THR A 33 -0.83 10.95 -6.65
C THR A 33 -1.86 12.06 -6.50
N ASN A 34 -1.40 13.29 -6.23
CA ASN A 34 -2.28 14.45 -6.19
C ASN A 34 -3.08 14.62 -7.49
N ASP A 35 -2.47 14.30 -8.65
CA ASP A 35 -3.14 14.35 -9.94
C ASP A 35 -4.27 13.32 -10.06
N GLN A 36 -4.06 12.09 -9.59
CA GLN A 36 -5.09 11.06 -9.55
C GLN A 36 -6.26 11.49 -8.66
N ILE A 37 -5.96 12.07 -7.50
CA ILE A 37 -6.96 12.56 -6.55
C ILE A 37 -7.76 13.71 -7.16
N ASP A 38 -7.10 14.68 -7.77
CA ASP A 38 -7.75 15.83 -8.38
C ASP A 38 -8.56 15.44 -9.63
N ASN A 39 -8.11 14.45 -10.39
CA ASN A 39 -8.88 13.91 -11.52
C ASN A 39 -10.14 13.19 -11.05
N GLN A 40 -10.06 12.37 -10.00
CA GLN A 40 -11.25 11.74 -9.42
C GLN A 40 -12.25 12.78 -8.91
N TYR A 41 -11.76 13.78 -8.16
CA TYR A 41 -12.60 14.86 -7.66
C TYR A 41 -13.32 15.63 -8.79
N LYS A 42 -12.64 15.89 -9.92
CA LYS A 42 -13.27 16.51 -11.10
C LYS A 42 -14.38 15.63 -11.67
N MET A 43 -14.18 14.31 -11.71
CA MET A 43 -15.20 13.37 -12.17
C MET A 43 -16.40 13.33 -11.22
N ASP A 44 -16.16 13.29 -9.91
CA ASP A 44 -17.20 13.28 -8.88
C ASP A 44 -18.03 14.57 -8.92
N LYS A 45 -17.39 15.74 -9.06
CA LYS A 45 -18.11 17.01 -9.22
C LYS A 45 -18.98 17.04 -10.48
N LYS A 46 -18.49 16.51 -11.61
CA LYS A 46 -19.29 16.42 -12.84
C LYS A 46 -20.53 15.54 -12.66
N GLN A 47 -20.43 14.47 -11.87
CA GLN A 47 -21.60 13.63 -11.56
C GLN A 47 -22.64 14.37 -10.72
N CYS A 48 -22.20 15.27 -9.83
CA CYS A 48 -23.10 16.11 -9.04
C CYS A 48 -23.84 17.18 -9.87
N ASP A 49 -23.36 17.53 -11.08
CA ASP A 49 -23.95 18.64 -11.86
C ASP A 49 -25.39 18.38 -12.31
N GLY A 50 -25.77 17.11 -12.49
CA GLY A 50 -27.14 16.70 -12.82
C GLY A 50 -28.12 16.76 -11.65
N MET A 51 -27.65 17.03 -10.43
CA MET A 51 -28.48 17.06 -9.21
C MET A 51 -29.00 18.48 -8.92
N LYS A 52 -29.97 18.61 -8.00
CA LYS A 52 -30.54 19.91 -7.60
C LYS A 52 -30.80 19.98 -6.09
N GLY A 53 -30.84 21.20 -5.57
CA GLY A 53 -31.09 21.49 -4.15
C GLY A 53 -30.10 20.77 -3.23
N ASN A 54 -30.58 20.41 -2.04
CA ASN A 54 -29.76 19.77 -1.00
C ASN A 54 -29.00 18.53 -1.49
N ALA A 55 -29.54 17.76 -2.45
CA ALA A 55 -28.86 16.59 -3.01
C ALA A 55 -27.57 16.97 -3.76
N LYS A 56 -27.58 18.09 -4.50
CA LYS A 56 -26.38 18.61 -5.18
C LYS A 56 -25.35 19.08 -4.16
N ASP A 57 -25.78 19.81 -3.15
CA ASP A 57 -24.89 20.36 -2.12
C ASP A 57 -24.18 19.22 -1.36
N VAL A 58 -24.94 18.23 -0.90
CA VAL A 58 -24.39 17.04 -0.23
C VAL A 58 -23.43 16.28 -1.15
N CYS A 59 -23.77 16.11 -2.44
CA CYS A 59 -22.89 15.45 -3.41
C CYS A 59 -21.55 16.19 -3.56
N GLN A 60 -21.58 17.52 -3.70
CA GLN A 60 -20.37 18.33 -3.83
C GLN A 60 -19.52 18.30 -2.56
N GLN A 61 -20.15 18.40 -1.39
CA GLN A 61 -19.47 18.29 -0.10
C GLN A 61 -18.82 16.91 0.09
N GLN A 62 -19.49 15.83 -0.33
CA GLN A 62 -18.92 14.49 -0.29
C GLN A 62 -17.71 14.36 -1.23
N ALA A 63 -17.76 14.94 -2.42
CA ALA A 63 -16.64 14.95 -3.36
C ALA A 63 -15.42 15.71 -2.79
N GLU A 64 -15.66 16.88 -2.18
CA GLU A 64 -14.63 17.69 -1.52
C GLU A 64 -14.03 16.94 -0.32
N ALA A 65 -14.86 16.40 0.57
CA ALA A 65 -14.39 15.62 1.71
C ALA A 65 -13.59 14.38 1.29
N THR A 66 -13.98 13.71 0.20
CA THR A 66 -13.25 12.55 -0.33
C THR A 66 -11.88 12.95 -0.86
N ARG A 67 -11.81 14.07 -1.61
CA ARG A 67 -10.56 14.63 -2.11
C ARG A 67 -9.61 15.00 -0.96
N ASP A 68 -10.12 15.70 0.05
CA ASP A 68 -9.30 16.21 1.15
C ASP A 68 -8.75 15.07 2.02
N LYS A 69 -9.56 14.05 2.31
CA LYS A 69 -9.10 12.82 2.96
C LYS A 69 -8.00 12.15 2.16
N ALA A 70 -8.19 11.97 0.85
CA ALA A 70 -7.18 11.34 0.01
C ALA A 70 -5.87 12.14 -0.05
N LYS A 71 -5.95 13.48 -0.04
CA LYS A 71 -4.75 14.34 0.05
C LYS A 71 -4.05 14.22 1.39
N ALA A 72 -4.80 14.16 2.49
CA ALA A 72 -4.23 13.94 3.81
C ALA A 72 -3.51 12.59 3.89
N ASP A 73 -4.14 11.52 3.38
CA ASP A 73 -3.55 10.18 3.33
C ASP A 73 -2.28 10.16 2.47
N ALA A 74 -2.30 10.82 1.30
CA ALA A 74 -1.13 10.91 0.42
C ALA A 74 0.03 11.66 1.09
N LYS A 75 -0.26 12.75 1.82
CA LYS A 75 0.72 13.50 2.58
C LYS A 75 1.33 12.64 3.70
N ALA A 76 0.49 11.98 4.49
CA ALA A 76 0.95 11.12 5.58
C ALA A 76 1.83 9.97 5.07
N ALA A 77 1.48 9.38 3.92
CA ALA A 77 2.29 8.34 3.31
C ALA A 77 3.64 8.87 2.83
N LYS A 78 3.70 10.07 2.26
CA LYS A 78 4.95 10.73 1.88
C LYS A 78 5.84 10.97 3.09
N GLU A 79 5.32 11.56 4.15
CA GLU A 79 6.07 11.83 5.38
C GLU A 79 6.61 10.53 6.00
N LYS A 80 5.81 9.47 6.01
CA LYS A 80 6.25 8.15 6.48
C LYS A 80 7.38 7.57 5.63
N ALA A 81 7.32 7.74 4.30
CA ALA A 81 8.36 7.27 3.39
C ALA A 81 9.67 8.03 3.60
N GLU A 82 9.61 9.36 3.76
CA GLU A 82 10.76 10.20 4.08
C GLU A 82 11.38 9.81 5.42
N ALA A 83 10.57 9.69 6.47
CA ALA A 83 11.06 9.26 7.79
C ALA A 83 11.71 7.86 7.76
N SER A 84 11.15 6.93 6.97
CA SER A 84 11.73 5.60 6.79
C SER A 84 13.06 5.63 6.05
N HIS A 85 13.17 6.48 5.01
CA HIS A 85 14.41 6.69 4.28
C HIS A 85 15.51 7.27 5.18
N ASP A 86 15.18 8.29 5.97
CA ASP A 86 16.15 8.93 6.87
C ASP A 86 16.61 7.98 8.00
N ALA A 87 15.68 7.17 8.53
CA ALA A 87 16.01 6.12 9.48
C ALA A 87 16.95 5.07 8.85
N ALA A 88 16.69 4.64 7.62
CA ALA A 88 17.55 3.69 6.90
C ALA A 88 18.93 4.29 6.65
N LYS A 89 19.01 5.54 6.19
CA LYS A 89 20.28 6.26 6.01
C LYS A 89 21.07 6.33 7.32
N THR A 90 20.43 6.69 8.42
CA THR A 90 21.08 6.80 9.73
C THR A 90 21.64 5.45 10.20
N ARG A 91 20.88 4.36 10.04
CA ARG A 91 21.34 3.00 10.35
C ARG A 91 22.53 2.61 9.48
N ASN A 92 22.43 2.82 8.17
CA ASN A 92 23.51 2.53 7.23
C ASN A 92 24.78 3.34 7.55
N ASP A 93 24.65 4.61 7.91
CA ASP A 93 25.78 5.46 8.30
C ASP A 93 26.45 4.95 9.60
N ALA A 94 25.66 4.51 10.58
CA ALA A 94 26.16 3.93 11.82
C ALA A 94 26.84 2.57 11.60
N ASP A 95 26.22 1.68 10.82
CA ASP A 95 26.77 0.37 10.51
C ASP A 95 28.04 0.47 9.67
N TYR A 96 28.09 1.40 8.70
CA TYR A 96 29.30 1.72 7.95
C TYR A 96 30.41 2.21 8.89
N LYS A 97 30.10 3.09 9.85
CA LYS A 97 31.12 3.56 10.81
C LYS A 97 31.68 2.40 11.61
N VAL A 98 30.84 1.52 12.16
CA VAL A 98 31.30 0.33 12.90
C VAL A 98 32.11 -0.61 12.01
N GLY A 99 31.64 -0.85 10.79
CA GLY A 99 32.33 -1.69 9.81
C GLY A 99 33.69 -1.12 9.42
N LYS A 100 33.80 0.19 9.28
CA LYS A 100 35.05 0.88 9.01
C LYS A 100 36.05 0.66 10.14
N GLU A 101 35.67 0.88 11.39
CA GLU A 101 36.56 0.65 12.54
C GLU A 101 37.05 -0.82 12.58
N LYS A 102 36.18 -1.78 12.24
CA LYS A 102 36.55 -3.20 12.14
C LYS A 102 37.56 -3.46 11.00
N CYS A 103 37.35 -2.87 9.82
CA CYS A 103 38.31 -2.97 8.72
C CYS A 103 39.63 -2.27 9.05
N ASP A 104 39.57 -1.14 9.77
CA ASP A 104 40.73 -0.35 10.13
C ASP A 104 41.67 -1.08 11.11
N ALA A 105 41.15 -2.01 11.91
CA ALA A 105 41.92 -2.92 12.75
C ALA A 105 42.68 -4.01 11.95
N MET A 106 42.44 -4.15 10.65
CA MET A 106 43.16 -5.07 9.76
C MET A 106 44.34 -4.36 9.08
N SER A 107 45.15 -5.12 8.34
CA SER A 107 46.32 -4.59 7.63
C SER A 107 46.52 -5.22 6.25
N GLY A 108 47.16 -4.48 5.34
CA GLY A 108 47.46 -4.92 3.97
C GLY A 108 46.21 -5.24 3.16
N ASN A 109 46.33 -6.20 2.24
CA ASN A 109 45.26 -6.57 1.30
C ASN A 109 43.92 -6.91 1.97
N ALA A 110 43.94 -7.43 3.20
CA ALA A 110 42.72 -7.74 3.96
C ALA A 110 41.93 -6.47 4.32
N LYS A 111 42.63 -5.40 4.72
CA LYS A 111 42.00 -4.10 4.98
C LYS A 111 41.42 -3.49 3.71
N ASP A 112 42.16 -3.53 2.62
CA ASP A 112 41.71 -2.96 1.34
C ASP A 112 40.47 -3.67 0.80
N ALA A 113 40.46 -5.02 0.86
CA ALA A 113 39.30 -5.82 0.48
C ALA A 113 38.09 -5.55 1.39
N CYS A 114 38.31 -5.45 2.71
CA CYS A 114 37.26 -5.12 3.68
C CYS A 114 36.63 -3.75 3.39
N MET A 115 37.46 -2.73 3.15
CA MET A 115 37.00 -1.38 2.84
C MET A 115 36.29 -1.29 1.49
N ALA A 116 36.74 -2.05 0.49
CA ALA A 116 36.06 -2.14 -0.81
C ALA A 116 34.67 -2.77 -0.68
N ASP A 117 34.56 -3.89 0.04
CA ASP A 117 33.28 -4.54 0.32
C ASP A 117 32.33 -3.62 1.11
N LEU A 118 32.85 -2.90 2.10
CA LEU A 118 32.05 -1.95 2.88
C LEU A 118 31.44 -0.84 1.99
N LYS A 119 32.24 -0.27 1.10
CA LYS A 119 31.79 0.75 0.13
C LYS A 119 30.73 0.21 -0.80
N THR A 120 30.90 -1.00 -1.31
CA THR A 120 29.89 -1.66 -2.16
C THR A 120 28.59 -1.92 -1.41
N ARG A 121 28.65 -2.44 -0.17
CA ARG A 121 27.44 -2.76 0.62
C ARG A 121 26.62 -1.53 1.00
N PHE A 122 27.29 -0.44 1.34
CA PHE A 122 26.63 0.79 1.79
C PHE A 122 26.50 1.86 0.70
N ASN A 123 26.94 1.55 -0.53
CA ASN A 123 26.95 2.45 -1.68
C ASN A 123 27.64 3.80 -1.37
N LYS A 124 28.85 3.74 -0.82
CA LYS A 124 29.68 4.87 -0.39
C LYS A 124 31.02 4.96 -1.10
#